data_AF-A0A1M3NBV5-F1
#
_entry.id   AF-A0A1M3NBV5-F1
#
_cell.length_a   1.000
_cell.length_b   1.000
_cell.length_c   1.000
_cell.angle_alpha   90.00
_cell.angle_beta   90.00
_cell.angle_gamma   90.00
#
_symmetry.space_group_name_H-M   'P 1'
#
loop_
_entity.id
_entity.type
_entity.pdbx_description
1 polymer ?
#
loop_
_entity_poly.entity_id
_entity_poly.type
_entity_poly.pdbx_seq_one_letter_code
_entity_poly.pdbx_strand_id
1 'polypeptide(L)'
;MRRFRAGAFLGTGIAGGVIALAMANCASPTQIIVDVRADRSICPSLQTGIAVTTLENIDSDTLEIYEGGCDEGSDRVGTLTITPSGSNDDWVGIRVVGAVNDQDPDRCGLPGGPNKEPVWADCILARRRVQFVAGKTVNITVRLTAQCVDRYCGGDLECNLGVCVQPEQVQADGGNSPPKKDGDLPIDDVWVPDAEVSDAPLDVVDTDACARCNGTSCNAGECKVDCNAIDCQDKVFCADGLNCTIECLAKDKCKNTRCATNGTCTFHCTGGAGDVPHCEDIACAAGVCNVECRDGELTCDGVRVDGGTNVVKCSPTADSKPTCDKVECRGGSCTRMCSDGGCGPETFCSGTCTAWEDGGAQ
;
A
#
# COMPACT_ATOMS: atom_id res chain seq x y z
N MET A 1 -45.92 -11.00 8.72
CA MET A 1 -46.80 -11.96 9.43
C MET A 1 -46.67 -13.35 8.82
N ARG A 2 -45.82 -14.22 9.38
CA ARG A 2 -45.71 -15.64 8.95
C ARG A 2 -46.07 -16.54 10.14
N ARG A 3 -47.01 -17.47 9.89
CA ARG A 3 -47.59 -18.37 10.89
C ARG A 3 -46.66 -19.55 11.14
N PHE A 4 -46.17 -19.72 12.37
CA PHE A 4 -45.56 -20.96 12.82
C PHE A 4 -46.66 -21.96 13.21
N ARG A 5 -46.64 -23.16 12.62
CA ARG A 5 -47.48 -24.29 13.02
C ARG A 5 -46.73 -25.11 14.08
N ALA A 6 -47.27 -25.17 15.28
CA ALA A 6 -46.86 -26.10 16.33
C ALA A 6 -47.53 -27.46 16.09
N GLY A 7 -46.74 -28.50 15.87
CA GLY A 7 -47.18 -29.89 15.83
C GLY A 7 -46.71 -30.62 17.08
N ALA A 8 -47.65 -31.16 17.85
CA ALA A 8 -47.41 -31.98 19.02
C ALA A 8 -46.97 -33.40 18.62
N PHE A 9 -45.93 -33.94 19.27
CA PHE A 9 -45.61 -35.36 19.25
C PHE A 9 -45.63 -35.92 20.68
N LEU A 10 -46.55 -36.86 20.90
CA LEU A 10 -46.71 -37.69 22.09
C LEU A 10 -46.38 -39.15 21.74
N GLY A 11 -45.71 -39.86 22.65
CA GLY A 11 -45.66 -41.33 22.71
C GLY A 11 -44.27 -41.95 22.45
N THR A 12 -43.46 -42.20 23.49
CA THR A 12 -43.30 -43.47 24.26
C THR A 12 -42.48 -44.59 23.59
N GLY A 13 -41.33 -44.93 24.21
CA GLY A 13 -41.03 -46.32 24.57
C GLY A 13 -39.76 -47.02 24.01
N ILE A 14 -38.82 -47.28 24.93
CA ILE A 14 -38.01 -48.52 25.09
C ILE A 14 -36.62 -48.63 24.41
N ALA A 15 -35.73 -49.22 25.23
CA ALA A 15 -34.46 -49.91 24.96
C ALA A 15 -33.17 -49.07 24.93
N GLY A 16 -32.45 -49.12 26.05
CA GLY A 16 -31.06 -48.71 26.17
C GLY A 16 -30.16 -49.54 25.25
N GLY A 17 -29.93 -49.02 24.06
CA GLY A 17 -28.74 -49.33 23.27
C GLY A 17 -27.65 -48.33 23.67
N VAL A 18 -26.47 -48.85 23.98
CA VAL A 18 -25.25 -48.04 24.03
C VAL A 18 -25.07 -47.46 22.63
N ILE A 19 -25.58 -46.25 22.40
CA ILE A 19 -25.24 -45.45 21.23
C ILE A 19 -23.77 -45.12 21.46
N ALA A 20 -22.89 -45.93 20.89
CA ALA A 20 -21.52 -45.57 20.69
C ALA A 20 -21.57 -44.21 19.99
N LEU A 21 -21.27 -43.16 20.75
CA LEU A 21 -21.06 -41.83 20.23
C LEU A 21 -19.94 -41.98 19.21
N ALA A 22 -20.34 -42.17 17.95
CA ALA A 22 -19.50 -41.85 16.82
C ALA A 22 -19.05 -40.42 17.11
N MET A 23 -17.80 -40.27 17.52
CA MET A 23 -17.13 -39.00 17.59
C MET A 23 -17.12 -38.50 16.16
N ALA A 24 -18.23 -37.87 15.77
CA ALA A 24 -18.36 -37.15 14.54
C ALA A 24 -17.33 -36.04 14.67
N ASN A 25 -16.15 -36.28 14.10
CA ASN A 25 -15.18 -35.26 13.80
C ASN A 25 -15.86 -34.35 12.79
N CYS A 26 -16.69 -33.44 13.30
CA CYS A 26 -17.23 -32.34 12.53
C CYS A 26 -16.02 -31.56 12.03
N ALA A 27 -15.71 -31.72 10.75
CA ALA A 27 -14.69 -30.91 10.11
C ALA A 27 -15.06 -29.44 10.33
N SER A 28 -14.09 -28.62 10.73
CA SER A 28 -14.31 -27.17 10.83
C SER A 28 -14.81 -26.64 9.48
N PRO A 29 -15.67 -25.61 9.46
CA PRO A 29 -16.17 -25.06 8.21
C PRO A 29 -15.02 -24.45 7.38
N THR A 30 -15.08 -24.62 6.06
CA THR A 30 -14.25 -23.85 5.12
C THR A 30 -14.91 -22.48 4.91
N GLN A 31 -14.33 -21.42 5.45
CA GLN A 31 -14.88 -20.07 5.33
C GLN A 31 -13.81 -18.99 5.47
N ILE A 32 -14.08 -17.81 4.94
CA ILE A 32 -13.29 -16.60 5.16
C ILE A 32 -14.17 -15.63 5.96
N ILE A 33 -13.64 -15.08 7.04
CA ILE A 33 -14.28 -14.02 7.83
C ILE A 33 -13.52 -12.72 7.55
N VAL A 34 -14.22 -11.74 7.03
CA VAL A 34 -13.71 -10.39 6.73
C VAL A 34 -14.19 -9.45 7.84
N ASP A 35 -13.29 -8.94 8.67
CA ASP A 35 -13.57 -7.89 9.65
C ASP A 35 -13.22 -6.52 9.02
N VAL A 36 -14.24 -5.71 8.74
CA VAL A 36 -14.05 -4.38 8.15
C VAL A 36 -14.01 -3.33 9.25
N ARG A 37 -12.96 -2.52 9.23
CA ARG A 37 -12.69 -1.46 10.19
C ARG A 37 -12.41 -0.15 9.47
N ALA A 38 -12.61 0.97 10.15
CA ALA A 38 -12.32 2.29 9.63
C ALA A 38 -11.79 3.22 10.72
N ASP A 39 -11.04 4.24 10.32
CA ASP A 39 -10.64 5.29 11.25
C ASP A 39 -11.86 6.01 11.82
N ARG A 40 -11.85 6.24 13.14
CA ARG A 40 -12.97 6.89 13.85
C ARG A 40 -13.33 8.27 13.29
N SER A 41 -12.38 8.96 12.66
CA SER A 41 -12.61 10.27 12.06
C SER A 41 -13.50 10.24 10.82
N ILE A 42 -13.54 9.13 10.08
CA ILE A 42 -14.37 8.98 8.87
C ILE A 42 -15.68 8.23 9.11
N CYS A 43 -15.76 7.45 10.21
CA CYS A 43 -16.95 6.69 10.59
C CYS A 43 -18.29 7.45 10.55
N PRO A 44 -18.41 8.74 10.94
CA PRO A 44 -19.71 9.41 11.01
C PRO A 44 -20.42 9.59 9.65
N SER A 45 -19.67 9.62 8.56
CA SER A 45 -20.19 9.83 7.20
C SER A 45 -19.83 8.70 6.24
N LEU A 46 -19.33 7.57 6.79
CA LEU A 46 -18.88 6.42 6.03
C LEU A 46 -20.07 5.56 5.61
N GLN A 47 -20.15 5.25 4.32
CA GLN A 47 -20.93 4.16 3.74
C GLN A 47 -19.96 3.14 3.15
N THR A 48 -20.28 1.84 3.26
CA THR A 48 -19.37 0.78 2.80
C THR A 48 -20.06 -0.13 1.81
N GLY A 49 -19.39 -0.44 0.70
CA GLY A 49 -19.79 -1.47 -0.26
C GLY A 49 -18.76 -2.59 -0.31
N ILE A 50 -19.20 -3.84 -0.39
CA ILE A 50 -18.31 -5.00 -0.52
C ILE A 50 -18.71 -5.83 -1.73
N ALA A 51 -17.76 -6.20 -2.58
CA ALA A 51 -17.94 -7.21 -3.61
C ALA A 51 -17.06 -8.43 -3.31
N VAL A 52 -17.61 -9.63 -3.50
CA VAL A 52 -16.90 -10.90 -3.35
C VAL A 52 -17.03 -11.67 -4.66
N THR A 53 -15.90 -11.87 -5.35
CA THR A 53 -15.91 -12.33 -6.74
C THR A 53 -14.61 -13.05 -7.10
N THR A 54 -14.39 -13.37 -8.38
CA THR A 54 -13.12 -13.96 -8.84
C THR A 54 -12.02 -12.89 -8.98
N LEU A 55 -10.75 -13.29 -9.05
CA LEU A 55 -9.64 -12.34 -9.15
C LEU A 55 -9.74 -11.47 -10.41
N GLU A 56 -10.28 -12.00 -11.50
CA GLU A 56 -10.43 -11.29 -12.78
C GLU A 56 -11.52 -10.23 -12.75
N ASN A 57 -12.51 -10.37 -11.87
CA ASN A 57 -13.70 -9.51 -11.81
C ASN A 57 -13.70 -8.58 -10.59
N ILE A 58 -12.62 -8.56 -9.80
CA ILE A 58 -12.54 -7.83 -8.52
C ILE A 58 -12.92 -6.34 -8.64
N ASP A 59 -12.64 -5.72 -9.79
CA ASP A 59 -12.92 -4.30 -10.03
C ASP A 59 -14.20 -4.02 -10.83
N SER A 60 -14.87 -5.04 -11.35
CA SER A 60 -16.04 -4.88 -12.21
C SER A 60 -17.34 -5.37 -11.58
N ASP A 61 -17.28 -6.22 -10.56
CA ASP A 61 -18.47 -6.82 -9.98
C ASP A 61 -19.28 -5.81 -9.13
N THR A 62 -20.58 -6.03 -8.99
CA THR A 62 -21.46 -5.09 -8.28
C THR A 62 -21.17 -5.13 -6.76
N LEU A 63 -21.16 -3.96 -6.11
CA LEU A 63 -21.02 -3.88 -4.66
C LEU A 63 -22.33 -4.26 -3.97
N GLU A 64 -22.25 -5.06 -2.91
CA GLU A 64 -23.31 -5.16 -1.92
C GLU A 64 -23.12 -4.00 -0.93
N ILE A 65 -24.07 -3.06 -0.92
CA ILE A 65 -24.01 -1.86 -0.08
C ILE A 65 -24.50 -2.20 1.32
N TYR A 66 -23.69 -1.84 2.32
CA TYR A 66 -24.04 -1.90 3.73
C TYR A 66 -24.44 -0.51 4.20
N GLU A 67 -25.70 -0.39 4.64
CA GLU A 67 -26.20 0.83 5.27
C GLU A 67 -25.67 0.92 6.71
N GLY A 68 -24.88 1.96 6.99
CA GLY A 68 -24.33 2.22 8.31
C GLY A 68 -22.82 2.41 8.30
N GLY A 69 -22.35 3.39 9.08
CA GLY A 69 -20.93 3.59 9.34
C GLY A 69 -20.41 2.61 10.38
N CYS A 70 -19.55 3.08 11.28
CA CYS A 70 -19.00 2.24 12.34
C CYS A 70 -19.99 1.99 13.49
N ASP A 71 -19.85 0.85 14.16
CA ASP A 71 -20.51 0.53 15.43
C ASP A 71 -20.28 1.66 16.45
N GLU A 72 -21.30 1.97 17.26
CA GLU A 72 -21.24 3.07 18.22
C GLU A 72 -20.04 2.93 19.19
N GLY A 73 -19.14 3.92 19.19
CA GLY A 73 -17.94 3.93 20.04
C GLY A 73 -16.79 3.04 19.56
N SER A 74 -16.91 2.43 18.39
CA SER A 74 -15.94 1.49 17.81
C SER A 74 -15.30 2.01 16.51
N ASP A 75 -14.23 1.36 16.08
CA ASP A 75 -13.63 1.49 14.74
C ASP A 75 -14.16 0.42 13.76
N ARG A 76 -15.05 -0.46 14.23
CA ARG A 76 -15.58 -1.57 13.43
C ARG A 76 -16.76 -1.13 12.57
N VAL A 77 -16.73 -1.46 11.29
CA VAL A 77 -17.85 -1.27 10.36
C VAL A 77 -18.75 -2.50 10.36
N GLY A 78 -18.16 -3.69 10.31
CA GLY A 78 -18.93 -4.93 10.31
C GLY A 78 -18.09 -6.16 10.00
N THR A 79 -18.76 -7.30 9.85
CA THR A 79 -18.10 -8.56 9.49
C THR A 79 -18.89 -9.32 8.43
N LEU A 80 -18.18 -9.82 7.43
CA LEU A 80 -18.73 -10.64 6.35
C LEU A 80 -18.14 -12.06 6.42
N THR A 81 -19.00 -13.06 6.44
CA THR A 81 -18.59 -14.47 6.33
C THR A 81 -18.83 -14.96 4.92
N ILE A 82 -17.76 -15.42 4.27
CA ILE A 82 -17.76 -15.93 2.91
C ILE A 82 -17.53 -17.44 2.97
N THR A 83 -18.39 -18.21 2.32
CA THR A 83 -18.23 -19.66 2.15
C THR A 83 -17.95 -19.98 0.68
N PRO A 84 -17.14 -20.99 0.37
CA PRO A 84 -16.85 -21.36 -1.01
C PRO A 84 -18.14 -21.83 -1.71
N SER A 85 -18.36 -21.31 -2.92
CA SER A 85 -19.40 -21.81 -3.83
C SER A 85 -18.89 -22.91 -4.77
N GLY A 86 -17.57 -23.02 -4.91
CA GLY A 86 -16.85 -24.00 -5.71
C GLY A 86 -15.94 -24.89 -4.87
N SER A 87 -14.66 -24.92 -5.20
CA SER A 87 -13.67 -25.71 -4.47
C SER A 87 -13.36 -25.10 -3.10
N ASN A 88 -12.93 -25.95 -2.16
CA ASN A 88 -12.53 -25.53 -0.81
C ASN A 88 -11.11 -24.92 -0.75
N ASP A 89 -10.47 -24.78 -1.90
CA ASP A 89 -9.13 -24.22 -2.10
C ASP A 89 -9.10 -23.17 -3.24
N ASP A 90 -10.26 -22.67 -3.67
CA ASP A 90 -10.33 -21.63 -4.70
C ASP A 90 -9.86 -20.26 -4.15
N TRP A 91 -9.32 -19.45 -5.06
CA TRP A 91 -9.01 -18.04 -4.78
C TRP A 91 -10.27 -17.18 -4.88
N VAL A 92 -10.39 -16.20 -3.98
CA VAL A 92 -11.45 -15.19 -3.97
C VAL A 92 -10.84 -13.79 -3.98
N GLY A 93 -11.43 -12.93 -4.81
CA GLY A 93 -11.20 -11.49 -4.81
C GLY A 93 -12.25 -10.79 -3.95
N ILE A 94 -11.80 -9.97 -3.00
CA ILE A 94 -12.68 -9.19 -2.12
C ILE A 94 -12.35 -7.73 -2.35
N ARG A 95 -13.33 -6.95 -2.77
CA ARG A 95 -13.21 -5.50 -2.92
C ARG A 95 -14.06 -4.82 -1.85
N VAL A 96 -13.45 -3.94 -1.07
CA VAL A 96 -14.12 -3.11 -0.07
C VAL A 96 -13.97 -1.66 -0.47
N VAL A 97 -15.09 -0.96 -0.59
CA VAL A 97 -15.15 0.46 -0.92
C VAL A 97 -15.77 1.21 0.24
N GLY A 98 -15.04 2.20 0.78
CA GLY A 98 -15.57 3.16 1.74
C GLY A 98 -15.83 4.49 1.07
N ALA A 99 -17.07 4.95 1.06
CA ALA A 99 -17.43 6.30 0.63
C ALA A 99 -17.66 7.18 1.85
N VAL A 100 -17.01 8.34 1.92
CA VAL A 100 -17.17 9.31 3.01
C VAL A 100 -18.10 10.45 2.61
N ASN A 101 -18.44 11.33 3.54
CA ASN A 101 -19.28 12.52 3.27
C ASN A 101 -20.67 12.16 2.72
N ASP A 102 -21.26 11.07 3.22
CA ASP A 102 -22.59 10.58 2.83
C ASP A 102 -22.72 10.22 1.33
N GLN A 103 -21.59 9.98 0.67
CA GLN A 103 -21.55 9.50 -0.70
C GLN A 103 -21.92 8.02 -0.78
N ASP A 104 -22.52 7.65 -1.91
CA ASP A 104 -22.86 6.28 -2.25
C ASP A 104 -21.59 5.53 -2.74
N PRO A 105 -21.22 4.38 -2.16
CA PRO A 105 -20.09 3.55 -2.60
C PRO A 105 -20.14 3.17 -4.08
N ASP A 106 -21.32 3.01 -4.68
CA ASP A 106 -21.46 2.69 -6.11
C ASP A 106 -20.99 3.84 -7.02
N ARG A 107 -20.81 5.04 -6.48
CA ARG A 107 -20.25 6.19 -7.22
C ARG A 107 -18.73 6.18 -7.27
N CYS A 108 -18.09 5.44 -6.38
CA CYS A 108 -16.63 5.34 -6.34
C CYS A 108 -16.12 4.56 -7.54
N GLY A 109 -15.18 5.15 -8.29
CA GLY A 109 -14.60 4.50 -9.46
C GLY A 109 -15.53 4.46 -10.67
N LEU A 110 -16.65 5.20 -10.66
CA LEU A 110 -17.39 5.44 -11.89
C LEU A 110 -16.56 6.34 -12.81
N PRO A 111 -16.49 6.05 -14.12
CA PRO A 111 -15.88 6.96 -15.07
C PRO A 111 -16.62 8.30 -15.01
N GLY A 112 -15.90 9.42 -14.88
CA GLY A 112 -16.50 10.76 -14.84
C GLY A 112 -17.20 11.20 -16.14
N GLY A 113 -17.36 10.27 -17.09
CA GLY A 113 -17.88 10.42 -18.45
C GLY A 113 -17.17 9.48 -19.43
N PRO A 114 -17.58 9.47 -20.72
CA PRO A 114 -16.87 8.73 -21.76
C PRO A 114 -15.40 9.17 -21.82
N ASN A 115 -14.47 8.20 -21.75
CA ASN A 115 -13.01 8.43 -21.79
C ASN A 115 -12.45 9.30 -20.65
N LYS A 116 -13.12 9.36 -19.49
CA LYS A 116 -12.57 10.03 -18.30
C LYS A 116 -12.10 9.01 -17.28
N GLU A 117 -11.06 9.40 -16.55
CA GLU A 117 -10.60 8.63 -15.40
C GLU A 117 -11.73 8.43 -14.38
N PRO A 118 -11.69 7.33 -13.62
CA PRO A 118 -12.67 7.08 -12.59
C PRO A 118 -12.58 8.15 -11.50
N VAL A 119 -13.74 8.63 -11.05
CA VAL A 119 -13.80 9.61 -9.95
C VAL A 119 -13.69 8.86 -8.63
N TRP A 120 -12.64 9.15 -7.87
CA TRP A 120 -12.39 8.59 -6.54
C TRP A 120 -12.50 9.64 -5.43
N ALA A 121 -13.10 10.79 -5.74
CA ALA A 121 -13.40 11.80 -4.75
C ALA A 121 -14.32 11.22 -3.66
N ASP A 122 -13.96 11.47 -2.41
CA ASP A 122 -14.59 10.99 -1.18
C ASP A 122 -14.64 9.46 -1.07
N CYS A 123 -13.68 8.75 -1.67
CA CYS A 123 -13.64 7.30 -1.71
C CYS A 123 -12.33 6.70 -1.18
N ILE A 124 -12.44 5.51 -0.61
CA ILE A 124 -11.36 4.63 -0.19
C ILE A 124 -11.58 3.28 -0.86
N LEU A 125 -10.53 2.74 -1.49
CA LEU A 125 -10.56 1.42 -2.12
C LEU A 125 -9.57 0.48 -1.44
N ALA A 126 -10.06 -0.67 -1.01
CA ALA A 126 -9.25 -1.78 -0.53
C ALA A 126 -9.57 -3.07 -1.30
N ARG A 127 -8.55 -3.90 -1.54
CA ARG A 127 -8.64 -5.17 -2.27
C ARG A 127 -7.94 -6.27 -1.48
N ARG A 128 -8.51 -7.46 -1.45
CA ARG A 128 -7.86 -8.66 -0.88
C ARG A 128 -7.95 -9.80 -1.88
N ARG A 129 -6.85 -10.55 -2.02
CA ARG A 129 -6.81 -11.83 -2.73
C ARG A 129 -6.53 -12.90 -1.69
N VAL A 130 -7.50 -13.78 -1.46
CA VAL A 130 -7.45 -14.77 -0.38
C VAL A 130 -7.81 -16.13 -0.94
N GLN A 131 -7.12 -17.18 -0.49
CA GLN A 131 -7.45 -18.54 -0.86
C GLN A 131 -8.26 -19.20 0.27
N PHE A 132 -9.30 -19.96 -0.09
CA PHE A 132 -9.93 -20.85 0.89
C PHE A 132 -8.94 -21.93 1.34
N VAL A 133 -9.11 -22.39 2.58
CA VAL A 133 -8.34 -23.54 3.10
C VAL A 133 -9.33 -24.57 3.62
N ALA A 134 -9.35 -25.74 2.99
CA ALA A 134 -10.29 -26.79 3.33
C ALA A 134 -10.27 -27.13 4.82
N GLY A 135 -11.45 -27.08 5.43
CA GLY A 135 -11.62 -27.37 6.85
C GLY A 135 -11.06 -26.28 7.77
N LYS A 136 -10.92 -25.03 7.30
CA LYS A 136 -10.42 -23.91 8.11
C LYS A 136 -11.22 -22.63 7.90
N THR A 137 -11.28 -21.85 8.96
CA THR A 137 -11.70 -20.45 8.94
C THR A 137 -10.47 -19.56 8.75
N VAL A 138 -10.43 -18.80 7.68
CA VAL A 138 -9.41 -17.76 7.45
C VAL A 138 -9.97 -16.42 7.92
N ASN A 139 -9.27 -15.71 8.79
CA ASN A 139 -9.68 -14.39 9.25
C ASN A 139 -8.85 -13.33 8.54
N ILE A 140 -9.50 -12.34 7.96
CA ILE A 140 -8.83 -11.18 7.37
C ILE A 140 -9.44 -9.91 7.93
N THR A 141 -8.60 -8.91 8.17
CA THR A 141 -9.05 -7.56 8.52
C THR A 141 -8.85 -6.65 7.32
N VAL A 142 -9.80 -5.76 7.07
CA VAL A 142 -9.68 -4.68 6.08
C VAL A 142 -9.85 -3.36 6.82
N ARG A 143 -8.82 -2.51 6.80
CA ARG A 143 -8.86 -1.20 7.45
C ARG A 143 -8.96 -0.09 6.42
N LEU A 144 -10.02 0.70 6.53
CA LEU A 144 -10.25 1.91 5.74
C LEU A 144 -9.67 3.10 6.49
N THR A 145 -8.57 3.66 5.98
CA THR A 145 -7.83 4.72 6.68
C THR A 145 -8.15 6.08 6.08
N ALA A 146 -8.22 7.12 6.91
CA ALA A 146 -8.51 8.48 6.46
C ALA A 146 -7.45 9.02 5.49
N GLN A 147 -6.21 8.49 5.55
CA GLN A 147 -5.12 8.84 4.64
C GLN A 147 -5.31 8.33 3.20
N CYS A 148 -6.27 7.42 3.02
CA CYS A 148 -6.60 6.82 1.73
C CYS A 148 -7.85 7.43 1.07
N VAL A 149 -8.48 8.42 1.70
CA VAL A 149 -9.55 9.20 1.05
C VAL A 149 -8.95 9.93 -0.16
N ASP A 150 -9.68 9.92 -1.28
CA ASP A 150 -9.28 10.53 -2.57
C ASP A 150 -8.07 9.87 -3.24
N ARG A 151 -7.57 8.75 -2.71
CA ARG A 151 -6.34 8.13 -3.21
C ARG A 151 -6.63 6.88 -4.03
N TYR A 152 -6.66 7.06 -5.35
CA TYR A 152 -6.63 5.95 -6.28
C TYR A 152 -5.20 5.56 -6.63
N CYS A 153 -4.88 4.28 -6.47
CA CYS A 153 -3.54 3.75 -6.72
C CYS A 153 -3.34 3.17 -8.12
N GLY A 154 -4.40 3.08 -8.94
CA GLY A 154 -4.32 2.50 -10.29
C GLY A 154 -4.09 1.00 -10.29
N GLY A 155 -4.35 0.37 -11.45
CA GLY A 155 -4.10 -1.06 -11.66
C GLY A 155 -4.69 -1.94 -10.56
N ASP A 156 -3.90 -2.91 -10.10
CA ASP A 156 -4.23 -3.81 -9.00
C ASP A 156 -3.72 -3.34 -7.63
N LEU A 157 -3.17 -2.12 -7.52
CA LEU A 157 -2.67 -1.55 -6.27
C LEU A 157 -3.80 -0.94 -5.44
N GLU A 158 -3.68 -1.02 -4.13
CA GLU A 158 -4.59 -0.37 -3.17
C GLU A 158 -3.86 0.65 -2.29
N CYS A 159 -4.61 1.55 -1.67
CA CYS A 159 -4.05 2.44 -0.67
C CYS A 159 -4.05 1.76 0.70
N ASN A 160 -2.88 1.67 1.32
CA ASN A 160 -2.71 1.27 2.71
C ASN A 160 -1.93 2.36 3.46
N LEU A 161 -2.53 2.95 4.51
CA LEU A 161 -1.93 4.03 5.30
C LEU A 161 -1.34 5.16 4.43
N GLY A 162 -2.07 5.57 3.39
CA GLY A 162 -1.63 6.65 2.50
C GLY A 162 -0.51 6.25 1.53
N VAL A 163 -0.20 4.97 1.35
CA VAL A 163 0.79 4.49 0.38
C VAL A 163 0.15 3.46 -0.56
N CYS A 164 0.50 3.51 -1.84
CA CYS A 164 0.02 2.55 -2.82
C CYS A 164 0.84 1.27 -2.77
N VAL A 165 0.19 0.15 -2.49
CA VAL A 165 0.81 -1.16 -2.28
C VAL A 165 0.04 -2.24 -3.02
N GLN A 166 0.68 -3.38 -3.25
CA GLN A 166 -0.03 -4.57 -3.73
C GLN A 166 -0.90 -5.16 -2.61
N PRO A 167 -2.08 -5.72 -2.92
CA PRO A 167 -2.97 -6.35 -1.94
C PRO A 167 -2.28 -7.41 -1.06
N GLU A 168 -1.31 -8.13 -1.61
CA GLU A 168 -0.54 -9.18 -0.93
C GLU A 168 0.44 -8.62 0.10
N GLN A 169 0.87 -7.36 -0.08
CA GLN A 169 1.73 -6.66 0.87
C GLN A 169 0.95 -6.22 2.11
N VAL A 170 -0.39 -6.12 2.05
CA VAL A 170 -1.18 -5.77 3.22
C VAL A 170 -1.34 -6.98 4.14
N GLN A 171 -0.96 -6.78 5.41
CA GLN A 171 -1.02 -7.85 6.41
C GLN A 171 -2.47 -8.23 6.74
N ALA A 172 -2.66 -9.45 7.25
CA ALA A 172 -3.97 -9.97 7.65
C ALA A 172 -4.62 -9.16 8.79
N ASP A 173 -3.81 -8.40 9.55
CA ASP A 173 -4.25 -7.45 10.58
C ASP A 173 -4.91 -6.17 10.01
N GLY A 174 -5.07 -6.10 8.68
CA GLY A 174 -5.67 -4.98 7.99
C GLY A 174 -4.71 -3.84 7.68
N GLY A 175 -3.40 -4.08 7.74
CA GLY A 175 -2.40 -3.05 7.47
C GLY A 175 -2.10 -2.18 8.69
N ASN A 176 -2.38 -2.68 9.89
CA ASN A 176 -1.94 -2.02 11.14
C ASN A 176 -0.42 -2.11 11.31
N SER A 177 0.14 -3.19 10.77
CA SER A 177 1.57 -3.35 10.61
C SER A 177 2.01 -2.81 9.24
N PRO A 178 3.26 -2.33 9.11
CA PRO A 178 3.82 -1.92 7.83
C PRO A 178 3.58 -2.99 6.76
N PRO A 179 3.36 -2.61 5.49
CA PRO A 179 3.24 -3.57 4.40
C PRO A 179 4.40 -4.57 4.44
N LYS A 180 4.11 -5.84 4.16
CA LYS A 180 5.15 -6.86 3.99
C LYS A 180 6.09 -6.42 2.89
N LYS A 181 7.38 -6.72 3.07
CA LYS A 181 8.37 -6.50 2.03
C LYS A 181 8.15 -7.56 0.95
N ASP A 182 8.37 -7.22 -0.31
CA ASP A 182 8.20 -8.16 -1.41
C ASP A 182 9.03 -9.43 -1.18
N GLY A 183 8.38 -10.58 -1.00
CA GLY A 183 9.05 -11.87 -0.74
C GLY A 183 9.13 -12.29 0.73
N ASP A 184 8.60 -11.49 1.66
CA ASP A 184 8.22 -12.02 2.97
C ASP A 184 7.04 -12.98 2.76
N LEU A 185 7.14 -14.20 3.29
CA LEU A 185 6.01 -15.14 3.27
C LEU A 185 4.80 -14.47 3.96
N PRO A 186 3.56 -14.82 3.58
CA PRO A 186 2.43 -14.44 4.37
C PRO A 186 2.73 -14.77 5.84
N ILE A 187 2.47 -13.84 6.77
CA ILE A 187 2.24 -14.23 8.16
C ILE A 187 1.03 -15.14 8.05
N ASP A 188 1.28 -16.43 7.84
CA ASP A 188 0.38 -17.46 8.28
C ASP A 188 0.07 -17.07 9.71
N ASP A 189 -1.20 -17.11 10.10
CA ASP A 189 -1.51 -17.41 11.48
C ASP A 189 -0.81 -18.75 11.76
N VAL A 190 0.47 -18.68 12.15
CA VAL A 190 1.23 -19.81 12.63
C VAL A 190 0.57 -20.15 13.95
N TRP A 191 -0.50 -20.93 13.84
CA TRP A 191 -0.75 -21.94 14.82
C TRP A 191 0.45 -22.86 14.76
N VAL A 192 1.42 -22.60 15.64
CA VAL A 192 2.36 -23.61 16.08
C VAL A 192 1.45 -24.63 16.77
N PRO A 193 1.26 -25.87 16.25
CA PRO A 193 0.78 -26.94 17.11
C PRO A 193 1.66 -26.93 18.37
N ASP A 194 1.09 -27.25 19.54
CA ASP A 194 1.86 -27.58 20.74
C ASP A 194 2.73 -28.83 20.46
N ALA A 195 3.74 -28.67 19.63
CA ALA A 195 4.74 -29.66 19.28
C ALA A 195 5.95 -29.31 20.11
N GLU A 196 6.28 -30.22 21.01
CA GLU A 196 7.42 -30.12 21.90
C GLU A 196 8.67 -29.65 21.16
N VAL A 197 9.32 -28.65 21.76
CA VAL A 197 10.52 -27.98 21.26
C VAL A 197 11.61 -29.02 21.05
N SER A 198 11.86 -29.37 19.79
CA SER A 198 13.09 -30.02 19.35
C SER A 198 13.91 -28.99 18.59
N ASP A 199 15.09 -28.68 19.11
CA ASP A 199 16.09 -27.74 18.59
C ASP A 199 16.49 -28.06 17.14
N ALA A 200 15.74 -27.54 16.17
CA ALA A 200 16.19 -27.44 14.78
C ALA A 200 16.63 -26.00 14.51
N PRO A 201 17.84 -25.78 13.98
CA PRO A 201 18.33 -24.43 13.67
C PRO A 201 17.47 -23.80 12.58
N LEU A 202 16.97 -22.60 12.87
CA LEU A 202 16.36 -21.69 11.90
C LEU A 202 17.43 -21.21 10.92
N ASP A 203 17.59 -21.92 9.80
CA ASP A 203 18.14 -21.35 8.56
C ASP A 203 17.04 -20.48 7.93
N VAL A 204 16.86 -19.26 8.45
CA VAL A 204 16.21 -18.20 7.67
C VAL A 204 17.24 -17.83 6.61
N VAL A 205 16.99 -18.23 5.38
CA VAL A 205 17.78 -17.80 4.22
C VAL A 205 17.67 -16.29 4.16
N ASP A 206 18.68 -15.62 4.69
CA ASP A 206 18.98 -14.20 4.53
C ASP A 206 19.06 -14.00 3.01
N THR A 207 17.91 -13.66 2.40
CA THR A 207 17.85 -13.40 0.97
C THR A 207 18.64 -12.12 0.78
N ASP A 208 19.88 -12.31 0.33
CA ASP A 208 20.86 -11.25 0.10
C ASP A 208 20.13 -10.00 -0.41
N ALA A 209 20.09 -8.95 0.41
CA ALA A 209 19.38 -7.73 0.10
C ALA A 209 19.80 -7.18 -1.28
N CYS A 210 21.01 -7.51 -1.72
CA CYS A 210 21.52 -7.20 -3.05
C CYS A 210 20.79 -7.87 -4.21
N ALA A 211 20.17 -9.02 -4.02
CA ALA A 211 19.35 -9.66 -5.05
C ALA A 211 18.16 -8.79 -5.47
N ARG A 212 17.72 -7.86 -4.61
CA ARG A 212 16.56 -6.97 -4.83
C ARG A 212 16.94 -5.52 -5.14
N CYS A 213 18.24 -5.21 -5.24
CA CYS A 213 18.71 -3.87 -5.61
C CYS A 213 18.18 -3.45 -6.99
N ASN A 214 18.06 -4.40 -7.94
CA ASN A 214 17.68 -4.15 -9.34
C ASN A 214 18.53 -3.07 -10.03
N GLY A 215 19.68 -2.73 -9.45
CA GLY A 215 20.63 -1.74 -9.92
C GLY A 215 21.79 -2.37 -10.68
N THR A 216 22.78 -1.54 -11.01
CA THR A 216 23.99 -1.95 -11.72
C THR A 216 24.99 -2.67 -10.83
N SER A 217 24.98 -2.42 -9.52
CA SER A 217 25.81 -3.14 -8.56
C SER A 217 25.23 -3.05 -7.16
N CYS A 218 25.42 -4.10 -6.36
CA CYS A 218 25.15 -4.04 -4.93
C CYS A 218 26.30 -4.66 -4.14
N ASN A 219 26.77 -3.94 -3.13
CA ASN A 219 27.89 -4.35 -2.28
C ASN A 219 27.65 -3.87 -0.85
N ALA A 220 27.79 -4.76 0.13
CA ALA A 220 27.83 -4.42 1.56
C ALA A 220 26.68 -3.53 2.07
N GLY A 221 25.45 -3.79 1.61
CA GLY A 221 24.28 -2.99 2.00
C GLY A 221 24.14 -1.68 1.20
N GLU A 222 24.93 -1.47 0.16
CA GLU A 222 24.79 -0.35 -0.77
C GLU A 222 24.33 -0.85 -2.14
N CYS A 223 23.25 -0.26 -2.66
CA CYS A 223 22.71 -0.51 -3.99
C CYS A 223 22.95 0.71 -4.88
N LYS A 224 23.70 0.51 -5.96
CA LYS A 224 23.95 1.54 -6.96
C LYS A 224 23.16 1.25 -8.23
N VAL A 225 22.41 2.25 -8.68
CA VAL A 225 21.53 2.21 -9.86
C VAL A 225 22.01 3.28 -10.83
N ASP A 226 22.63 2.89 -11.95
CA ASP A 226 22.98 3.80 -13.03
C ASP A 226 21.91 3.77 -14.13
N CYS A 227 21.07 4.81 -14.19
CA CYS A 227 19.95 4.91 -15.13
C CYS A 227 20.36 5.24 -16.57
N ASN A 228 21.67 5.33 -16.85
CA ASN A 228 22.19 5.36 -18.20
C ASN A 228 22.52 3.96 -18.70
N ALA A 229 22.94 3.07 -17.79
CA ALA A 229 23.19 1.68 -18.09
C ALA A 229 21.90 0.85 -18.17
N ILE A 230 20.89 1.22 -17.37
CA ILE A 230 19.58 0.57 -17.34
C ILE A 230 18.45 1.58 -17.45
N ASP A 231 17.29 1.15 -17.91
CA ASP A 231 16.09 1.99 -17.94
C ASP A 231 15.46 2.06 -16.55
N CYS A 232 15.37 3.26 -15.96
CA CYS A 232 14.80 3.50 -14.63
C CYS A 232 13.39 4.08 -14.66
N GLN A 233 12.87 4.38 -15.85
CA GLN A 233 11.55 4.98 -16.00
C GLN A 233 10.47 4.06 -15.44
N ASP A 234 9.55 4.62 -14.65
CA ASP A 234 8.40 3.91 -14.06
C ASP A 234 8.79 2.70 -13.17
N LYS A 235 10.00 2.69 -12.60
CA LYS A 235 10.49 1.59 -11.74
C LYS A 235 10.69 1.98 -10.29
N VAL A 236 10.54 0.99 -9.41
CA VAL A 236 10.90 1.05 -7.99
C VAL A 236 12.24 0.36 -7.80
N PHE A 237 13.17 1.06 -7.15
CA PHE A 237 14.48 0.51 -6.80
C PHE A 237 14.62 0.34 -5.30
N CYS A 238 15.50 -0.60 -4.97
CA CYS A 238 15.96 -0.93 -3.64
C CYS A 238 14.99 -1.71 -2.77
N ALA A 239 15.57 -2.61 -1.98
CA ALA A 239 14.91 -3.23 -0.86
C ALA A 239 15.26 -2.50 0.44
N ASP A 240 14.49 -2.79 1.47
CA ASP A 240 14.82 -2.36 2.82
C ASP A 240 16.18 -2.87 3.28
N GLY A 241 16.83 -2.05 4.10
CA GLY A 241 18.14 -2.30 4.68
C GLY A 241 19.29 -1.83 3.80
N LEU A 242 19.00 -1.30 2.59
CA LEU A 242 20.00 -0.81 1.67
C LEU A 242 20.11 0.71 1.70
N ASN A 243 21.34 1.19 1.52
CA ASN A 243 21.59 2.57 1.09
C ASN A 243 21.64 2.60 -0.42
N CYS A 244 20.87 3.48 -1.02
CA CYS A 244 20.63 3.50 -2.45
C CYS A 244 21.13 4.78 -3.08
N THR A 245 21.84 4.62 -4.18
CA THR A 245 22.36 5.72 -4.98
C THR A 245 21.90 5.54 -6.42
N ILE A 246 21.02 6.43 -6.87
CA ILE A 246 20.39 6.41 -8.19
C ILE A 246 20.98 7.56 -9.02
N GLU A 247 21.74 7.22 -10.07
CA GLU A 247 22.40 8.18 -10.96
C GLU A 247 21.55 8.42 -12.22
N CYS A 248 21.06 9.64 -12.37
CA CYS A 248 20.17 10.09 -13.43
C CYS A 248 20.91 11.07 -14.36
N LEU A 249 21.75 10.55 -15.27
CA LEU A 249 22.63 11.42 -16.07
C LEU A 249 22.05 11.87 -17.41
N ALA A 250 21.06 11.15 -17.93
CA ALA A 250 20.43 11.45 -19.21
C ALA A 250 18.97 11.90 -19.06
N LYS A 251 18.51 12.65 -20.06
CA LYS A 251 17.14 13.15 -20.18
C LYS A 251 16.10 12.03 -20.01
N ASP A 252 15.09 12.30 -19.19
CA ASP A 252 13.90 11.47 -18.94
C ASP A 252 14.17 10.07 -18.37
N LYS A 253 15.43 9.73 -18.05
CA LYS A 253 15.80 8.39 -17.55
C LYS A 253 15.26 8.07 -16.17
N CYS A 254 15.02 9.10 -15.36
CA CYS A 254 14.49 8.94 -14.02
C CYS A 254 13.04 9.41 -13.89
N LYS A 255 12.31 9.47 -15.00
CA LYS A 255 10.90 9.85 -14.98
C LYS A 255 10.09 8.81 -14.20
N ASN A 256 9.28 9.27 -13.24
CA ASN A 256 8.46 8.43 -12.37
C ASN A 256 9.25 7.36 -11.58
N THR A 257 10.56 7.56 -11.38
CA THR A 257 11.39 6.61 -10.63
C THR A 257 11.12 6.71 -9.14
N ARG A 258 11.02 5.56 -8.47
CA ARG A 258 10.77 5.49 -7.03
C ARG A 258 11.89 4.78 -6.29
N CYS A 259 12.23 5.26 -5.10
CA CYS A 259 13.16 4.61 -4.19
C CYS A 259 12.44 4.36 -2.85
N ALA A 260 12.35 3.10 -2.45
CA ALA A 260 11.64 2.69 -1.23
C ALA A 260 12.57 1.82 -0.36
N THR A 261 13.08 2.38 0.73
CA THR A 261 13.95 1.63 1.65
C THR A 261 13.95 2.26 3.04
N ASN A 262 13.97 1.47 4.11
CA ASN A 262 14.19 2.01 5.46
C ASN A 262 15.59 2.65 5.68
N GLY A 263 16.53 2.49 4.74
CA GLY A 263 17.85 3.10 4.74
C GLY A 263 17.87 4.52 4.14
N THR A 264 18.90 4.81 3.34
CA THR A 264 19.07 6.09 2.64
C THR A 264 18.75 5.93 1.16
N CYS A 265 18.01 6.84 0.57
CA CYS A 265 17.84 6.96 -0.88
C CYS A 265 18.45 8.28 -1.36
N THR A 266 19.41 8.20 -2.27
CA THR A 266 20.11 9.37 -2.85
C THR A 266 19.90 9.38 -4.36
N PHE A 267 19.21 10.41 -4.86
CA PHE A 267 19.07 10.69 -6.29
C PHE A 267 20.11 11.72 -6.72
N HIS A 268 20.95 11.37 -7.69
CA HIS A 268 21.88 12.27 -8.35
C HIS A 268 21.34 12.62 -9.73
N CYS A 269 20.64 13.74 -9.80
CA CYS A 269 20.11 14.33 -11.02
C CYS A 269 21.17 15.26 -11.63
N THR A 270 22.25 14.68 -12.15
CA THR A 270 23.40 15.43 -12.66
C THR A 270 23.53 15.26 -14.16
N GLY A 271 23.48 16.35 -14.93
CA GLY A 271 23.42 16.26 -16.39
C GLY A 271 24.70 15.73 -16.99
N GLY A 272 24.58 14.82 -17.96
CA GLY A 272 25.66 14.56 -18.90
C GLY A 272 26.02 15.83 -19.69
N ALA A 273 27.27 15.94 -20.15
CA ALA A 273 27.73 17.09 -20.91
C ALA A 273 26.92 17.25 -22.21
N GLY A 274 26.01 18.22 -22.26
CA GLY A 274 25.20 18.56 -23.44
C GLY A 274 23.76 18.04 -23.42
N ASP A 275 23.38 17.27 -22.41
CA ASP A 275 22.00 16.82 -22.20
C ASP A 275 21.37 17.58 -21.03
N VAL A 276 20.06 17.86 -21.12
CA VAL A 276 19.29 18.39 -20.00
C VAL A 276 18.76 17.18 -19.22
N PRO A 277 19.36 16.81 -18.08
CA PRO A 277 18.78 15.77 -17.24
C PRO A 277 17.45 16.28 -16.69
N HIS A 278 16.47 15.39 -16.64
CA HIS A 278 15.18 15.67 -16.05
C HIS A 278 14.90 14.56 -15.06
N CYS A 279 14.98 14.91 -13.77
CA CYS A 279 14.30 14.15 -12.73
C CYS A 279 12.88 14.70 -12.66
N GLU A 280 11.96 13.97 -13.26
CA GLU A 280 10.55 14.30 -13.33
C GLU A 280 9.76 13.29 -12.49
N ASP A 281 8.93 13.78 -11.58
CA ASP A 281 8.01 12.96 -10.78
C ASP A 281 8.69 11.83 -9.98
N ILE A 282 9.91 12.09 -9.48
CA ILE A 282 10.60 11.13 -8.62
C ILE A 282 9.93 11.04 -7.25
N ALA A 283 9.84 9.82 -6.70
CA ALA A 283 9.31 9.59 -5.36
C ALA A 283 10.36 8.90 -4.46
N CYS A 284 10.60 9.45 -3.28
CA CYS A 284 11.47 8.85 -2.29
C CYS A 284 10.69 8.55 -1.01
N ALA A 285 10.58 7.28 -0.66
CA ALA A 285 9.97 6.81 0.57
C ALA A 285 11.04 6.09 1.40
N ALA A 286 11.88 6.88 2.08
CA ALA A 286 13.02 6.33 2.81
C ALA A 286 13.21 6.91 4.22
N GLY A 287 14.05 6.26 5.02
CA GLY A 287 14.48 6.80 6.31
C GLY A 287 15.22 8.14 6.14
N VAL A 288 16.02 8.24 5.08
CA VAL A 288 16.65 9.49 4.63
C VAL A 288 16.53 9.61 3.11
N CYS A 289 15.97 10.72 2.62
CA CYS A 289 15.91 11.03 1.20
C CYS A 289 16.82 12.20 0.87
N ASN A 290 17.82 11.96 0.03
CA ASN A 290 18.69 12.99 -0.52
C ASN A 290 18.41 13.14 -2.01
N VAL A 291 18.06 14.33 -2.46
CA VAL A 291 17.92 14.64 -3.89
C VAL A 291 18.90 15.74 -4.22
N GLU A 292 19.87 15.46 -5.08
CA GLU A 292 20.87 16.41 -5.54
C GLU A 292 20.68 16.70 -7.03
N CYS A 293 20.30 17.93 -7.34
CA CYS A 293 20.13 18.43 -8.70
C CYS A 293 21.34 19.32 -9.04
N ARG A 294 22.20 18.90 -9.99
CA ARG A 294 23.40 19.66 -10.45
C ARG A 294 23.58 19.68 -11.97
N ASP A 295 24.21 20.76 -12.47
CA ASP A 295 24.62 21.00 -13.87
C ASP A 295 23.55 21.36 -14.93
N GLY A 296 23.59 22.60 -15.45
CA GLY A 296 22.83 23.04 -16.63
C GLY A 296 21.49 23.73 -16.33
N GLU A 297 20.64 23.87 -17.35
CA GLU A 297 19.26 24.37 -17.25
C GLU A 297 18.35 23.29 -16.62
N LEU A 298 18.77 22.81 -15.46
CA LEU A 298 18.17 21.69 -14.77
C LEU A 298 16.77 22.00 -14.28
N THR A 299 15.92 21.00 -14.40
CA THR A 299 14.63 20.96 -13.73
C THR A 299 14.57 19.67 -12.92
N CYS A 300 14.61 19.79 -11.60
CA CYS A 300 14.00 18.80 -10.74
C CYS A 300 12.54 19.22 -10.60
N ASP A 301 11.65 18.57 -11.35
CA ASP A 301 10.22 18.86 -11.36
C ASP A 301 9.45 17.70 -10.74
N GLY A 302 8.52 17.99 -9.83
CA GLY A 302 7.66 16.96 -9.23
C GLY A 302 8.37 16.05 -8.24
N VAL A 303 9.40 16.54 -7.53
CA VAL A 303 10.10 15.75 -6.50
C VAL A 303 9.19 15.53 -5.30
N ARG A 304 8.81 14.27 -5.03
CA ARG A 304 8.05 13.88 -3.84
C ARG A 304 8.94 13.13 -2.87
N VAL A 305 9.03 13.63 -1.64
CA VAL A 305 9.78 12.99 -0.56
C VAL A 305 8.84 12.70 0.60
N ASP A 306 8.73 11.42 0.96
CA ASP A 306 7.85 10.89 1.98
C ASP A 306 8.69 10.31 3.14
N GLY A 307 8.48 10.83 4.35
CA GLY A 307 9.03 10.26 5.60
C GLY A 307 10.43 10.73 6.02
N GLY A 308 10.83 10.39 7.26
CA GLY A 308 12.22 10.48 7.71
C GLY A 308 12.87 11.87 7.74
N THR A 309 14.12 11.96 7.26
CA THR A 309 14.86 13.20 7.06
C THR A 309 15.10 13.41 5.56
N ASN A 310 14.61 14.52 5.03
CA ASN A 310 14.63 14.82 3.61
C ASN A 310 15.52 16.03 3.34
N VAL A 311 16.50 15.88 2.44
CA VAL A 311 17.39 16.95 2.00
C VAL A 311 17.33 17.07 0.49
N VAL A 312 16.78 18.19 0.02
CA VAL A 312 16.74 18.52 -1.42
C VAL A 312 17.73 19.65 -1.68
N LYS A 313 18.80 19.35 -2.40
CA LYS A 313 19.85 20.32 -2.77
C LYS A 313 19.74 20.67 -4.24
N CYS A 314 19.59 21.96 -4.49
CA CYS A 314 19.51 22.56 -5.82
C CYS A 314 20.71 23.49 -5.95
N SER A 315 21.74 23.07 -6.70
CA SER A 315 22.99 23.83 -6.85
C SER A 315 23.19 24.24 -8.31
N PRO A 316 23.59 25.49 -8.61
CA PRO A 316 23.71 25.97 -9.97
C PRO A 316 25.04 25.53 -10.54
N THR A 317 25.11 25.45 -11.86
CA THR A 317 26.36 25.73 -12.54
C THR A 317 26.52 27.23 -12.73
N ALA A 318 27.77 27.70 -12.84
CA ALA A 318 28.11 29.12 -12.93
C ALA A 318 27.31 29.92 -13.99
N ASP A 319 26.76 29.24 -15.00
CA ASP A 319 26.08 29.84 -16.15
C ASP A 319 24.57 29.56 -16.25
N SER A 320 23.95 28.85 -15.29
CA SER A 320 22.52 28.49 -15.35
C SER A 320 21.83 28.47 -14.00
N LYS A 321 20.54 28.85 -13.98
CA LYS A 321 19.69 28.77 -12.79
C LYS A 321 19.01 27.41 -12.74
N PRO A 322 19.36 26.52 -11.80
CA PRO A 322 18.61 25.29 -11.59
C PRO A 322 17.24 25.67 -11.01
N THR A 323 16.18 25.03 -11.50
CA THR A 323 14.87 25.12 -10.84
C THR A 323 14.55 23.79 -10.18
N CYS A 324 14.17 23.89 -8.91
CA CYS A 324 13.54 22.80 -8.18
C CYS A 324 12.08 23.20 -8.04
N ASP A 325 11.29 22.82 -9.03
CA ASP A 325 9.88 23.13 -9.13
C ASP A 325 9.07 21.94 -8.60
N LYS A 326 7.91 22.23 -8.00
CA LYS A 326 6.96 21.25 -7.46
C LYS A 326 7.60 20.23 -6.50
N VAL A 327 8.50 20.69 -5.64
CA VAL A 327 9.00 19.86 -4.54
C VAL A 327 7.90 19.75 -3.48
N GLU A 328 7.50 18.52 -3.20
CA GLU A 328 6.52 18.16 -2.20
C GLU A 328 7.17 17.30 -1.11
N CYS A 329 7.29 17.84 0.11
CA CYS A 329 7.70 17.03 1.27
C CYS A 329 6.46 16.63 2.09
N ARG A 330 6.31 15.33 2.37
CA ARG A 330 5.26 14.80 3.25
C ARG A 330 5.88 14.09 4.45
N GLY A 331 5.77 14.72 5.61
CA GLY A 331 6.27 14.19 6.87
C GLY A 331 7.78 14.35 7.08
N GLY A 332 8.23 14.11 8.31
CA GLY A 332 9.63 14.21 8.68
C GLY A 332 10.17 15.65 8.80
N SER A 333 11.50 15.77 8.75
CA SER A 333 12.18 17.06 8.61
C SER A 333 12.60 17.27 7.16
N CYS A 334 12.17 18.36 6.53
CA CYS A 334 12.56 18.70 5.16
C CYS A 334 13.48 19.92 5.17
N THR A 335 14.66 19.78 4.55
CA THR A 335 15.61 20.87 4.33
C THR A 335 15.81 21.05 2.84
N ARG A 336 15.55 22.27 2.37
CA ARG A 336 15.79 22.65 0.98
C ARG A 336 16.94 23.64 0.95
N MET A 337 17.98 23.30 0.20
CA MET A 337 19.14 24.17 0.01
C MET A 337 19.12 24.67 -1.43
N CYS A 338 18.78 25.94 -1.60
CA CYS A 338 18.93 26.64 -2.86
C CYS A 338 20.10 27.62 -2.75
N SER A 339 21.02 27.52 -3.70
CA SER A 339 22.05 28.52 -3.99
C SER A 339 21.47 29.86 -4.50
N ASP A 340 22.34 30.88 -4.64
CA ASP A 340 22.11 32.31 -4.97
C ASP A 340 21.16 32.65 -6.16
N GLY A 341 20.61 31.67 -6.87
CA GLY A 341 19.60 31.84 -7.91
C GLY A 341 18.14 31.78 -7.44
N GLY A 342 17.92 31.40 -6.17
CA GLY A 342 16.60 31.23 -5.58
C GLY A 342 15.99 29.84 -5.84
N CYS A 343 14.97 29.56 -5.06
CA CYS A 343 14.12 28.39 -5.13
C CYS A 343 12.96 28.67 -6.09
N GLY A 344 12.61 27.76 -7.01
CA GLY A 344 11.49 27.92 -7.95
C GLY A 344 10.13 28.21 -7.26
N PRO A 345 9.15 28.81 -7.98
CA PRO A 345 7.97 29.45 -7.39
C PRO A 345 6.93 28.48 -6.79
N GLU A 346 6.97 27.21 -7.16
CA GLU A 346 5.97 26.21 -6.73
C GLU A 346 6.59 25.19 -5.80
N THR A 347 6.47 25.40 -4.49
CA THR A 347 6.92 24.40 -3.51
C THR A 347 5.97 24.27 -2.35
N PHE A 348 5.71 23.03 -1.96
CA PHE A 348 4.75 22.69 -0.91
C PHE A 348 5.43 21.80 0.12
N CYS A 349 5.39 22.21 1.39
CA CYS A 349 5.92 21.41 2.49
C CYS A 349 4.76 21.11 3.44
N SER A 350 4.44 19.83 3.58
CA SER A 350 3.50 19.34 4.59
C SER A 350 4.28 18.62 5.68
N GLY A 351 4.65 19.34 6.74
CA GLY A 351 5.47 18.81 7.85
C GLY A 351 6.31 19.87 8.57
N THR A 352 7.36 19.42 9.25
CA THR A 352 8.30 20.31 9.97
C THR A 352 9.44 20.71 9.03
N CYS A 353 9.37 21.90 8.46
CA CYS A 353 10.41 22.41 7.56
C CYS A 353 11.41 23.24 8.40
N THR A 354 12.62 22.73 8.62
CA THR A 354 13.57 23.28 9.62
C THR A 354 14.56 24.30 9.06
N ALA A 355 14.83 24.26 7.76
CA ALA A 355 15.69 25.21 7.07
C ALA A 355 15.13 25.43 5.66
N TRP A 356 14.35 26.50 5.56
CA TRP A 356 13.80 26.99 4.30
C TRP A 356 14.45 28.35 4.05
N GLU A 357 15.64 28.33 3.48
CA GLU A 357 16.28 29.55 3.02
C GLU A 357 15.66 29.89 1.66
N ASP A 358 14.54 30.61 1.71
CA ASP A 358 14.14 31.39 0.54
C ASP A 358 15.30 32.35 0.28
N GLY A 359 16.05 32.10 -0.79
CA GLY A 359 17.13 32.97 -1.28
C GLY A 359 16.56 34.32 -1.71
N GLY A 360 16.06 35.10 -0.75
CA GLY A 360 15.72 36.49 -0.90
C GLY A 360 17.02 37.26 -0.96
N ALA A 361 17.38 37.70 -2.17
CA ALA A 361 18.33 38.79 -2.32
C ALA A 361 17.84 39.97 -1.45
N GLN A 362 18.68 40.38 -0.49
CA GLN A 362 18.63 41.75 0.06
C GLN A 362 19.33 42.71 -0.90
#